data_AF-A0A3N0WNU4-F1
#
_entry.id   AF-A0A3N0WNU4-F1
#
_cell.length_a   1.000
_cell.length_b   1.000
_cell.length_c   1.000
_cell.angle_alpha   90.00
_cell.angle_beta   90.00
_cell.angle_gamma   90.00
#
_symmetry.space_group_name_H-M   'P 1'
#
loop_
_entity.id
_entity.type
_entity.pdbx_description
1 polymer ?
#
loop_
_entity_poly.entity_id
_entity_poly.type
_entity_poly.pdbx_seq_one_letter_code
_entity_poly.pdbx_strand_id
1 'polypeptide(L)'
;MKNSFLHRSLMRRVSVIAFLLISQSFFYAQEKIYASSETHSVTGLLCGSSSIDSPGKAVGNNEIDFALLNIPLAAVCRAELNLSFPAATTRHFRKVVIGIGRPSAALSVELLGGVTVESFLGTTSNNDSKIVDNTMLKIAQDPKQGIIKFTPTKYFDKIRITLNGGLLGLNNGLQVFYAYHTPGKFAKCGNPPLDPLYYYPFDGNGEELMSGYNFVTNGVDFQPNSMVCGSAAYGSAATAGASMSNPVIPSKQPSSETYAFWLKTDDLGAWEKAKFRLNTISGVMITNNYEFMSGLVAVVEKDDLNDTFTQQSIDRNTLTHITMVWNSEVKSFCLYKNGENASCDVTYTQPFVREGSISLKGAKIDELIVYDRALTATEVKSLACSYGILPGCTSASTASKVAPAKKETLIVSPNPSQGKITLGGNILLVGSDISVLTAAGKEVYRSKFRSETFELPSSLPGGVYIVNVQTRNGETFSQKIILSR
;
A
#
# COMPACT_ATOMS: atom_id res chain seq x y z
N MET A 1 64.56 -12.86 1.28
CA MET A 1 63.57 -11.99 0.58
C MET A 1 62.39 -12.81 0.00
N LYS A 2 61.51 -13.42 0.81
CA LYS A 2 60.32 -14.16 0.29
C LYS A 2 58.96 -13.68 0.84
N ASN A 3 58.91 -13.07 2.04
CA ASN A 3 57.63 -12.72 2.69
C ASN A 3 56.95 -11.45 2.15
N SER A 4 57.65 -10.62 1.35
CA SER A 4 57.12 -9.34 0.83
C SER A 4 56.12 -9.52 -0.33
N PHE A 5 56.33 -10.50 -1.21
CA PHE A 5 55.51 -10.67 -2.41
C PHE A 5 54.10 -11.22 -2.13
N LEU A 6 53.96 -12.10 -1.13
CA LEU A 6 52.67 -12.65 -0.69
C LEU A 6 51.74 -11.57 -0.13
N HIS A 7 52.27 -10.57 0.59
CA HIS A 7 51.46 -9.51 1.18
C HIS A 7 50.90 -8.54 0.12
N ARG A 8 51.70 -8.21 -0.91
CA ARG A 8 51.24 -7.36 -2.04
C ARG A 8 50.19 -8.01 -2.92
N SER A 9 50.25 -9.33 -3.16
CA SER A 9 49.22 -10.02 -3.96
C SER A 9 47.91 -10.20 -3.20
N LEU A 10 47.98 -10.41 -1.87
CA LEU A 10 46.80 -10.52 -1.02
C LEU A 10 46.04 -9.19 -0.94
N MET A 11 46.72 -8.08 -0.63
CA MET A 11 46.07 -6.76 -0.58
C MET A 11 45.44 -6.37 -1.93
N ARG A 12 46.11 -6.62 -3.06
CA ARG A 12 45.57 -6.29 -4.38
C ARG A 12 44.31 -7.11 -4.73
N ARG A 13 44.19 -8.34 -4.22
CA ARG A 13 42.96 -9.16 -4.35
C ARG A 13 41.83 -8.67 -3.43
N VAL A 14 42.15 -8.32 -2.18
CA VAL A 14 41.17 -7.75 -1.24
C VAL A 14 40.60 -6.42 -1.77
N SER A 15 41.43 -5.53 -2.32
CA SER A 15 40.96 -4.27 -2.91
C SER A 15 40.07 -4.46 -4.13
N VAL A 16 40.34 -5.44 -5.00
CA VAL A 16 39.48 -5.73 -6.17
C VAL A 16 38.14 -6.35 -5.77
N ILE A 17 38.13 -7.23 -4.75
CA ILE A 17 36.89 -7.78 -4.21
C ILE A 17 36.07 -6.69 -3.50
N ALA A 18 36.70 -5.80 -2.74
CA ALA A 18 36.02 -4.64 -2.16
C ALA A 18 35.43 -3.71 -3.24
N PHE A 19 36.16 -3.46 -4.34
CA PHE A 19 35.64 -2.62 -5.44
C PHE A 19 34.48 -3.27 -6.22
N LEU A 20 34.48 -4.61 -6.34
CA LEU A 20 33.37 -5.38 -6.91
C LEU A 20 32.14 -5.48 -6.00
N LEU A 21 32.32 -5.34 -4.68
CA LEU A 21 31.23 -5.28 -3.71
C LEU A 21 30.64 -3.86 -3.58
N ILE A 22 31.47 -2.81 -3.74
CA ILE A 22 31.03 -1.41 -3.64
C ILE A 22 30.36 -0.92 -4.94
N SER A 23 30.61 -1.54 -6.10
CA SER A 23 29.94 -1.21 -7.36
C SER A 23 28.51 -1.75 -7.48
N GLN A 24 28.03 -2.56 -6.52
CA GLN A 24 26.59 -2.80 -6.34
C GLN A 24 25.96 -1.65 -5.56
N SER A 25 25.89 -0.49 -6.20
CA SER A 25 25.14 0.66 -5.71
C SER A 25 23.67 0.28 -5.53
N PHE A 26 23.27 -0.03 -4.30
CA PHE A 26 21.89 -0.35 -3.95
C PHE A 26 21.00 0.87 -4.17
N PHE A 27 20.45 0.98 -5.37
CA PHE A 27 19.26 1.79 -5.60
C PHE A 27 18.15 1.21 -4.73
N TYR A 28 17.50 2.06 -3.94
CA TYR A 28 16.21 1.75 -3.33
C TYR A 28 15.24 1.37 -4.46
N ALA A 29 15.05 0.06 -4.67
CA ALA A 29 14.09 -0.44 -5.63
C ALA A 29 12.70 -0.08 -5.11
N GLN A 30 12.07 0.92 -5.75
CA GLN A 30 10.66 1.20 -5.52
C GLN A 30 9.88 -0.09 -5.82
N GLU A 31 9.11 -0.57 -4.86
CA GLU A 31 8.29 -1.76 -5.03
C GLU A 31 7.37 -1.56 -6.25
N LYS A 32 7.59 -2.37 -7.29
CA LYS A 32 6.84 -2.30 -8.54
C LYS A 32 5.61 -3.18 -8.40
N ILE A 33 4.42 -2.58 -8.43
CA ILE A 33 3.15 -3.30 -8.50
C ILE A 33 2.80 -3.42 -9.98
N TYR A 34 3.08 -4.59 -10.55
CA TYR A 34 2.82 -4.92 -11.95
C TYR A 34 1.34 -5.22 -12.20
N ALA A 35 0.88 -5.00 -13.42
CA ALA A 35 -0.41 -5.50 -13.87
C ALA A 35 -0.47 -7.03 -13.75
N SER A 36 -1.60 -7.57 -13.31
CA SER A 36 -1.83 -9.00 -13.08
C SER A 36 -2.87 -9.63 -14.02
N SER A 37 -3.57 -8.82 -14.82
CA SER A 37 -4.48 -9.29 -15.86
C SER A 37 -4.60 -8.28 -17.00
N GLU A 38 -5.10 -8.74 -18.14
CA GLU A 38 -5.38 -7.90 -19.30
C GLU A 38 -6.80 -8.11 -19.84
N THR A 39 -7.33 -7.08 -20.50
CA THR A 39 -8.42 -7.22 -21.47
C THR A 39 -8.13 -6.33 -22.68
N HIS A 40 -8.34 -6.86 -23.87
CA HIS A 40 -8.00 -6.18 -25.11
C HIS A 40 -9.19 -6.11 -26.08
N SER A 41 -9.18 -5.12 -26.99
CA SER A 41 -10.17 -5.02 -28.07
C SER A 41 -9.59 -4.32 -29.29
N VAL A 42 -10.17 -4.61 -30.46
CA VAL A 42 -9.91 -3.90 -31.72
C VAL A 42 -11.24 -3.43 -32.26
N THR A 43 -11.38 -2.13 -32.52
CA THR A 43 -12.64 -1.49 -32.90
C THR A 43 -12.42 -0.46 -34.01
N GLY A 44 -13.42 -0.21 -34.87
CA GLY A 44 -13.36 0.76 -35.96
C GLY A 44 -13.66 0.17 -37.34
N LEU A 45 -13.16 0.82 -38.40
CA LEU A 45 -13.42 0.47 -39.80
C LEU A 45 -12.14 -0.02 -40.50
N LEU A 46 -12.27 -1.09 -41.29
CA LEU A 46 -11.16 -1.79 -41.98
C LEU A 46 -10.18 -2.54 -41.05
N CYS A 47 -10.64 -3.01 -39.89
CA CYS A 47 -9.79 -3.65 -38.88
C CYS A 47 -9.44 -5.13 -39.14
N GLY A 48 -9.78 -5.69 -40.30
CA GLY A 48 -9.68 -7.13 -40.58
C GLY A 48 -8.26 -7.72 -40.50
N SER A 49 -7.22 -6.87 -40.55
CA SER A 49 -5.82 -7.27 -40.36
C SER A 49 -5.14 -6.52 -39.19
N SER A 50 -5.94 -5.94 -38.29
CA SER A 50 -5.46 -5.40 -37.01
C SER A 50 -5.54 -6.46 -35.93
N SER A 51 -4.51 -6.59 -35.10
CA SER A 51 -4.43 -7.60 -34.05
C SER A 51 -3.78 -7.06 -32.77
N ILE A 52 -3.96 -7.81 -31.68
CA ILE A 52 -3.20 -7.64 -30.45
C ILE A 52 -2.65 -9.04 -30.14
N ASP A 53 -1.40 -9.29 -30.51
CA ASP A 53 -0.81 -10.63 -30.46
C ASP A 53 -0.17 -10.88 -29.09
N SER A 54 -0.42 -12.06 -28.53
CA SER A 54 0.06 -12.47 -27.20
C SER A 54 -0.20 -11.44 -26.06
N PRO A 55 -1.42 -10.89 -25.90
CA PRO A 55 -1.70 -9.77 -24.98
C PRO A 55 -1.32 -10.06 -23.52
N GLY A 56 -1.48 -11.31 -23.06
CA GLY A 56 -1.05 -11.76 -21.73
C GLY A 56 0.46 -11.67 -21.45
N LYS A 57 1.31 -11.41 -22.44
CA LYS A 57 2.76 -11.15 -22.25
C LYS A 57 3.08 -9.73 -21.79
N ALA A 58 2.08 -8.84 -21.70
CA ALA A 58 2.25 -7.50 -21.10
C ALA A 58 1.93 -7.48 -19.59
N VAL A 59 1.80 -8.66 -18.97
CA VAL A 59 1.29 -8.89 -17.61
C VAL A 59 2.34 -9.60 -16.77
N GLY A 60 2.44 -9.24 -15.49
CA GLY A 60 3.40 -9.82 -14.56
C GLY A 60 4.74 -9.07 -14.53
N ASN A 61 5.74 -9.72 -13.92
CA ASN A 61 7.05 -9.13 -13.62
C ASN A 61 8.15 -9.47 -14.66
N ASN A 62 7.79 -10.12 -15.77
CA ASN A 62 8.70 -10.32 -16.88
C ASN A 62 8.77 -9.01 -17.68
N GLU A 63 9.95 -8.40 -17.76
CA GLU A 63 10.14 -7.12 -18.47
C GLU A 63 10.72 -7.31 -19.90
N ILE A 64 10.69 -8.55 -20.42
CA ILE A 64 11.42 -8.96 -21.65
C ILE A 64 10.47 -9.46 -22.75
N ASP A 65 9.40 -10.16 -22.40
CA ASP A 65 8.35 -10.53 -23.37
C ASP A 65 7.35 -9.39 -23.56
N PHE A 66 6.53 -9.48 -24.60
CA PHE A 66 5.65 -8.37 -25.01
C PHE A 66 4.36 -8.84 -25.67
N ALA A 67 3.31 -8.04 -25.48
CA ALA A 67 2.17 -7.97 -26.37
C ALA A 67 2.52 -7.10 -27.59
N LEU A 68 2.01 -7.45 -28.78
CA LEU A 68 2.18 -6.64 -29.99
C LEU A 68 0.84 -6.09 -30.47
N LEU A 69 0.64 -4.77 -30.36
CA LEU A 69 -0.51 -4.08 -30.92
C LEU A 69 -0.18 -3.72 -32.38
N ASN A 70 -0.89 -4.31 -33.33
CA ASN A 70 -0.65 -4.12 -34.75
C ASN A 70 -1.90 -3.54 -35.43
N ILE A 71 -1.75 -2.39 -36.11
CA ILE A 71 -2.78 -1.80 -36.96
C ILE A 71 -2.15 -1.48 -38.32
N PRO A 72 -2.67 -2.02 -39.44
CA PRO A 72 -2.18 -1.74 -40.78
C PRO A 72 -2.29 -0.25 -41.15
N LEU A 73 -1.38 0.18 -42.02
CA LEU A 73 -1.50 1.45 -42.73
C LEU A 73 -2.86 1.51 -43.47
N ALA A 74 -3.50 2.68 -43.42
CA ALA A 74 -4.87 2.96 -43.91
C ALA A 74 -6.05 2.32 -43.14
N ALA A 75 -5.84 1.54 -42.08
CA ALA A 75 -6.95 1.10 -41.22
C ALA A 75 -7.42 2.25 -40.30
N VAL A 76 -8.73 2.50 -40.23
CA VAL A 76 -9.35 3.53 -39.37
C VAL A 76 -9.87 2.86 -38.10
N CYS A 77 -8.92 2.32 -37.34
CA CYS A 77 -9.15 1.41 -36.23
C CYS A 77 -8.53 1.91 -34.93
N ARG A 78 -8.85 1.24 -33.84
CA ARG A 78 -8.31 1.48 -32.52
C ARG A 78 -8.13 0.15 -31.81
N ALA A 79 -6.88 -0.15 -31.47
CA ALA A 79 -6.49 -1.31 -30.68
C ALA A 79 -6.27 -0.82 -29.24
N GLU A 80 -7.07 -1.34 -28.31
CA GLU A 80 -6.98 -1.03 -26.88
C GLU A 80 -6.47 -2.25 -26.12
N LEU A 81 -5.39 -2.09 -25.36
CA LEU A 81 -4.91 -3.05 -24.37
C LEU A 81 -5.11 -2.44 -22.99
N ASN A 82 -5.98 -3.03 -22.17
CA ASN A 82 -6.21 -2.62 -20.79
C ASN A 82 -5.43 -3.55 -19.87
N LEU A 83 -4.49 -3.01 -19.09
CA LEU A 83 -3.69 -3.74 -18.11
C LEU A 83 -4.21 -3.40 -16.72
N SER A 84 -4.67 -4.40 -15.97
CA SER A 84 -5.29 -4.23 -14.65
C SER A 84 -4.35 -4.73 -13.55
N PHE A 85 -4.24 -3.96 -12.47
CA PHE A 85 -3.44 -4.28 -11.29
C PHE A 85 -4.22 -5.20 -10.32
N PRO A 86 -3.53 -5.88 -9.38
CA PRO A 86 -4.17 -6.79 -8.41
C PRO A 86 -5.25 -6.13 -7.54
N ALA A 87 -5.16 -4.82 -7.33
CA ALA A 87 -6.12 -4.03 -6.58
C ALA A 87 -6.14 -2.59 -7.11
N ALA A 88 -7.22 -1.86 -6.82
CA ALA A 88 -7.24 -0.42 -6.96
C ALA A 88 -6.14 0.21 -6.10
N THR A 89 -5.43 1.19 -6.66
CA THR A 89 -4.46 1.98 -5.93
C THR A 89 -5.11 2.63 -4.72
N THR A 90 -4.49 2.50 -3.56
CA THR A 90 -4.86 3.25 -2.35
C THR A 90 -4.51 4.74 -2.41
N ARG A 91 -3.95 5.23 -3.53
CA ARG A 91 -3.44 6.61 -3.70
C ARG A 91 -3.62 7.09 -5.13
N HIS A 92 -4.03 8.34 -5.29
CA HIS A 92 -4.32 8.94 -6.59
C HIS A 92 -3.07 9.37 -7.38
N PHE A 93 -1.90 9.50 -6.73
CA PHE A 93 -0.64 10.01 -7.33
C PHE A 93 0.44 8.92 -7.55
N ARG A 94 0.06 7.64 -7.68
CA ARG A 94 1.03 6.58 -8.03
C ARG A 94 1.62 6.85 -9.42
N LYS A 95 2.95 6.77 -9.56
CA LYS A 95 3.59 6.91 -10.88
C LYS A 95 3.43 5.60 -11.64
N VAL A 96 2.81 5.67 -12.81
CA VAL A 96 2.68 4.57 -13.77
C VAL A 96 3.91 4.58 -14.69
N VAL A 97 4.43 3.40 -14.97
CA VAL A 97 5.49 3.15 -15.95
C VAL A 97 5.04 2.02 -16.87
N ILE A 98 5.11 2.25 -18.17
CA ILE A 98 4.78 1.26 -19.19
C ILE A 98 6.02 1.00 -20.03
N GLY A 99 6.49 -0.25 -20.08
CA GLY A 99 7.56 -0.68 -20.97
C GLY A 99 7.05 -0.81 -22.39
N ILE A 100 7.66 -0.09 -23.33
CA ILE A 100 7.27 -0.10 -24.74
C ILE A 100 8.46 -0.26 -25.69
N GLY A 101 8.19 -0.72 -26.90
CA GLY A 101 9.20 -0.82 -27.95
C GLY A 101 8.63 -0.97 -29.34
N ARG A 102 9.55 -1.17 -30.29
CA ARG A 102 9.25 -1.34 -31.71
C ARG A 102 10.16 -2.38 -32.35
N PRO A 103 9.68 -3.23 -33.27
CA PRO A 103 10.52 -4.28 -33.86
C PRO A 103 11.74 -3.76 -34.65
N SER A 104 11.54 -2.74 -35.50
CA SER A 104 12.48 -2.38 -36.56
C SER A 104 13.13 -1.00 -36.43
N ALA A 105 12.46 -0.02 -35.84
CA ALA A 105 12.89 1.39 -35.84
C ALA A 105 12.91 1.99 -34.43
N ALA A 106 13.67 3.08 -34.26
CA ALA A 106 13.75 3.80 -32.99
C ALA A 106 12.38 4.31 -32.52
N LEU A 107 12.24 4.47 -31.21
CA LEU A 107 11.13 5.19 -30.59
C LEU A 107 11.37 6.70 -30.67
N SER A 108 10.32 7.43 -31.05
CA SER A 108 10.19 8.87 -30.88
C SER A 108 8.71 9.21 -30.71
N VAL A 109 8.39 10.42 -30.25
CA VAL A 109 6.99 10.85 -30.05
C VAL A 109 6.26 10.97 -31.39
N GLU A 110 6.94 11.48 -32.41
CA GLU A 110 6.44 11.59 -33.78
C GLU A 110 6.11 10.21 -34.35
N LEU A 111 6.94 9.21 -34.04
CA LEU A 111 6.75 7.83 -34.48
C LEU A 111 5.69 7.09 -33.66
N LEU A 112 5.48 7.42 -32.38
CA LEU A 112 4.32 6.96 -31.60
C LEU A 112 3.00 7.59 -32.05
N GLY A 113 3.05 8.77 -32.69
CA GLY A 113 2.04 9.28 -33.64
C GLY A 113 0.62 9.55 -33.12
N GLY A 114 0.34 9.36 -31.82
CA GLY A 114 -1.03 9.37 -31.29
C GLY A 114 -1.41 8.13 -30.46
N VAL A 115 -0.45 7.32 -30.01
CA VAL A 115 -0.67 6.41 -28.87
C VAL A 115 -1.16 7.22 -27.67
N THR A 116 -2.27 6.79 -27.05
CA THR A 116 -2.79 7.39 -25.82
C THR A 116 -2.73 6.41 -24.64
N VAL A 117 -2.63 6.99 -23.43
CA VAL A 117 -2.74 6.27 -22.17
C VAL A 117 -3.78 6.94 -21.28
N GLU A 118 -4.56 6.15 -20.55
CA GLU A 118 -5.68 6.61 -19.71
C GLU A 118 -5.83 5.70 -18.49
N SER A 119 -6.22 6.24 -17.33
CA SER A 119 -6.46 5.46 -16.12
C SER A 119 -7.94 5.25 -15.84
N PHE A 120 -8.26 4.11 -15.23
CA PHE A 120 -9.62 3.67 -14.93
C PHE A 120 -9.71 3.15 -13.49
N LEU A 121 -10.89 3.29 -12.90
CA LEU A 121 -11.31 2.55 -11.71
C LEU A 121 -12.49 1.65 -12.07
N GLY A 122 -12.26 0.34 -12.09
CA GLY A 122 -13.19 -0.66 -12.60
C GLY A 122 -13.49 -0.42 -14.08
N THR A 123 -14.73 -0.07 -14.39
CA THR A 123 -15.18 0.31 -15.75
C THR A 123 -15.20 1.83 -15.98
N THR A 124 -14.98 2.64 -14.95
CA THR A 124 -15.12 4.10 -15.01
C THR A 124 -13.78 4.74 -15.41
N SER A 125 -13.78 5.59 -16.45
CA SER A 125 -12.60 6.39 -16.80
C SER A 125 -12.37 7.49 -15.77
N ASN A 126 -11.10 7.77 -15.47
CA ASN A 126 -10.72 8.93 -14.67
C ASN A 126 -10.78 10.25 -15.46
N ASN A 127 -11.06 10.20 -16.77
CA ASN A 127 -11.05 11.31 -17.72
C ASN A 127 -9.67 12.00 -17.80
N ASP A 128 -8.59 11.21 -17.73
CA ASP A 128 -7.20 11.67 -17.72
C ASP A 128 -6.39 11.18 -18.93
N SER A 129 -7.08 10.79 -20.01
CA SER A 129 -6.49 10.32 -21.27
C SER A 129 -5.50 11.33 -21.86
N LYS A 130 -4.28 10.88 -22.17
CA LYS A 130 -3.19 11.70 -22.72
C LYS A 130 -2.54 11.02 -23.91
N ILE A 131 -2.25 11.79 -24.95
CA ILE A 131 -1.31 11.40 -26.02
C ILE A 131 0.09 11.37 -25.42
N VAL A 132 0.87 10.33 -25.74
CA VAL A 132 2.26 10.21 -25.27
C VAL A 132 3.12 11.33 -25.87
N ASP A 133 3.77 12.12 -25.01
CA ASP A 133 4.60 13.25 -25.39
C ASP A 133 6.06 13.14 -24.92
N ASN A 134 6.86 14.19 -25.19
CA ASN A 134 8.29 14.24 -24.84
C ASN A 134 8.56 14.35 -23.33
N THR A 135 7.56 14.74 -22.53
CA THR A 135 7.65 14.73 -21.06
C THR A 135 7.49 13.30 -20.53
N MET A 136 6.56 12.53 -21.13
CA MET A 136 6.21 11.17 -20.76
C MET A 136 7.20 10.11 -21.26
N LEU A 137 7.65 10.21 -22.51
CA LEU A 137 8.55 9.23 -23.11
C LEU A 137 9.98 9.36 -22.59
N LYS A 138 10.62 8.23 -22.27
CA LYS A 138 12.07 8.13 -22.04
C LYS A 138 12.62 6.93 -22.80
N ILE A 139 13.59 7.18 -23.67
CA ILE A 139 14.25 6.15 -24.49
C ILE A 139 15.24 5.36 -23.63
N ALA A 140 15.38 4.06 -23.89
CA ALA A 140 16.33 3.18 -23.23
C ALA A 140 17.74 3.25 -23.87
N GLN A 141 18.66 2.38 -23.46
CA GLN A 141 19.96 2.23 -24.12
C GLN A 141 19.81 1.62 -25.53
N ASP A 142 18.86 0.69 -25.71
CA ASP A 142 18.36 0.32 -27.03
C ASP A 142 17.39 1.42 -27.51
N PRO A 143 17.68 2.15 -28.60
CA PRO A 143 16.79 3.20 -29.10
C PRO A 143 15.44 2.70 -29.60
N LYS A 144 15.27 1.38 -29.80
CA LYS A 144 13.98 0.76 -30.13
C LYS A 144 13.07 0.55 -28.92
N GLN A 145 13.61 0.69 -27.70
CA GLN A 145 12.90 0.45 -26.45
C GLN A 145 12.86 1.72 -25.59
N GLY A 146 11.89 1.78 -24.69
CA GLY A 146 11.67 2.93 -23.85
C GLY A 146 10.54 2.70 -22.86
N ILE A 147 10.23 3.75 -22.11
CA ILE A 147 9.18 3.75 -21.11
C ILE A 147 8.32 4.99 -21.23
N ILE A 148 7.00 4.80 -21.13
CA ILE A 148 6.04 5.89 -20.92
C ILE A 148 5.91 6.07 -19.41
N LYS A 149 6.04 7.31 -18.94
CA LYS A 149 5.85 7.68 -17.53
C LYS A 149 4.76 8.73 -17.39
N PHE A 150 3.76 8.47 -16.56
CA PHE A 150 2.78 9.46 -16.14
C PHE A 150 2.28 9.19 -14.73
N THR A 151 1.55 10.16 -14.19
CA THR A 151 0.89 10.07 -12.89
C THR A 151 -0.57 10.42 -13.11
N PRO A 152 -1.51 9.47 -12.91
CA PRO A 152 -2.94 9.75 -12.79
C PRO A 152 -3.24 10.79 -11.71
N THR A 153 -4.45 11.34 -11.72
CA THR A 153 -4.92 12.32 -10.72
C THR A 153 -6.01 11.78 -9.80
N LYS A 154 -6.40 10.52 -9.99
CA LYS A 154 -7.45 9.80 -9.26
C LYS A 154 -6.97 8.38 -8.98
N TYR A 155 -7.65 7.69 -8.06
CA TYR A 155 -7.43 6.26 -7.85
C TYR A 155 -7.70 5.46 -9.13
N PHE A 156 -6.90 4.43 -9.40
CA PHE A 156 -7.05 3.56 -10.56
C PHE A 156 -6.76 2.10 -10.20
N ASP A 157 -7.41 1.16 -10.88
CA ASP A 157 -7.04 -0.26 -10.88
C ASP A 157 -6.52 -0.72 -12.24
N LYS A 158 -6.56 0.14 -13.27
CA LYS A 158 -6.32 -0.26 -14.64
C LYS A 158 -5.82 0.89 -15.51
N ILE A 159 -4.88 0.59 -16.40
CA ILE A 159 -4.38 1.50 -17.43
C ILE A 159 -4.81 0.98 -18.79
N ARG A 160 -5.40 1.85 -19.61
CA ARG A 160 -5.61 1.59 -21.03
C ARG A 160 -4.45 2.16 -21.82
N ILE A 161 -3.89 1.34 -22.70
CA ILE A 161 -2.98 1.73 -23.77
C ILE A 161 -3.78 1.63 -25.06
N THR A 162 -3.78 2.70 -25.85
CA THR A 162 -4.56 2.79 -27.08
C THR A 162 -3.63 3.09 -28.24
N LEU A 163 -3.57 2.19 -29.21
CA LEU A 163 -3.00 2.44 -30.52
C LEU A 163 -4.13 2.85 -31.47
N ASN A 164 -4.04 4.05 -32.03
CA ASN A 164 -4.96 4.53 -33.06
C ASN A 164 -4.43 4.20 -34.47
N GLY A 165 -5.33 3.99 -35.43
CA GLY A 165 -5.04 3.75 -36.84
C GLY A 165 -4.82 5.03 -37.64
N GLY A 166 -4.36 4.89 -38.88
CA GLY A 166 -3.92 6.01 -39.72
C GLY A 166 -2.54 6.58 -39.37
N LEU A 167 -1.87 6.03 -38.34
CA LEU A 167 -0.54 6.45 -37.90
C LEU A 167 0.56 5.88 -38.80
N LEU A 168 1.21 6.74 -39.60
CA LEU A 168 2.34 6.37 -40.46
C LEU A 168 3.59 5.90 -39.69
N GLY A 169 3.74 6.33 -38.43
CA GLY A 169 4.96 6.16 -37.65
C GLY A 169 5.24 4.75 -37.14
N LEU A 170 4.21 3.95 -36.85
CA LEU A 170 4.32 2.64 -36.17
C LEU A 170 4.30 1.42 -37.10
N ASN A 171 4.91 1.52 -38.29
CA ASN A 171 5.06 0.37 -39.19
C ASN A 171 5.66 -0.85 -38.42
N ASN A 172 4.97 -1.99 -38.49
CA ASN A 172 5.15 -3.23 -37.68
C ASN A 172 4.67 -3.21 -36.21
N GLY A 173 3.86 -2.24 -35.78
CA GLY A 173 3.15 -2.24 -34.50
C GLY A 173 3.92 -1.66 -33.30
N LEU A 174 3.21 -1.60 -32.16
CA LEU A 174 3.70 -1.20 -30.85
C LEU A 174 3.89 -2.44 -29.96
N GLN A 175 5.10 -2.64 -29.46
CA GLN A 175 5.36 -3.64 -28.42
C GLN A 175 5.06 -3.04 -27.04
N VAL A 176 4.32 -3.76 -26.21
CA VAL A 176 4.08 -3.43 -24.81
C VAL A 176 4.62 -4.58 -23.97
N PHE A 177 5.68 -4.32 -23.21
CA PHE A 177 6.38 -5.33 -22.41
C PHE A 177 5.72 -5.53 -21.04
N TYR A 178 5.35 -4.42 -20.39
CA TYR A 178 4.78 -4.45 -19.04
C TYR A 178 4.09 -3.13 -18.72
N ALA A 179 3.24 -3.13 -17.69
CA ALA A 179 2.93 -1.93 -16.94
C ALA A 179 3.07 -2.21 -15.43
N TYR A 180 3.70 -1.27 -14.72
CA TYR A 180 3.68 -1.23 -13.26
C TYR A 180 3.35 0.18 -12.76
N HIS A 181 2.88 0.27 -11.52
CA HIS A 181 2.96 1.52 -10.77
C HIS A 181 3.90 1.36 -9.58
N THR A 182 4.53 2.45 -9.17
CA THR A 182 5.29 2.49 -7.91
C THR A 182 4.53 3.28 -6.85
N PRO A 183 4.81 3.05 -5.55
CA PRO A 183 4.62 4.07 -4.53
C PRO A 183 5.28 5.37 -5.00
N GLY A 184 4.48 6.36 -5.38
CA GLY A 184 4.98 7.70 -5.69
C GLY A 184 5.72 8.24 -4.47
N LYS A 185 6.81 9.01 -4.67
CA LYS A 185 7.57 9.53 -3.52
C LYS A 185 6.67 10.45 -2.70
N PHE A 186 6.33 10.01 -1.48
CA PHE A 186 5.41 10.70 -0.58
C PHE A 186 6.12 11.25 0.65
N ALA A 187 7.16 10.56 1.14
CA ALA A 187 8.02 11.02 2.21
C ALA A 187 9.25 11.77 1.65
N LYS A 188 9.64 12.89 2.26
CA LYS A 188 10.81 13.67 1.79
C LYS A 188 12.11 12.85 1.81
N CYS A 189 12.26 11.93 2.76
CA CYS A 189 13.47 11.13 2.97
C CYS A 189 13.48 9.79 2.22
N GLY A 190 12.48 9.54 1.38
CA GLY A 190 12.28 8.24 0.71
C GLY A 190 11.15 7.47 1.37
N ASN A 191 10.46 6.64 0.60
CA ASN A 191 9.21 6.03 1.06
C ASN A 191 9.47 4.92 2.08
N PRO A 192 8.84 4.98 3.28
CA PRO A 192 8.64 3.82 4.12
C PRO A 192 7.96 2.69 3.32
N PRO A 193 8.34 1.42 3.54
CA PRO A 193 7.76 0.29 2.82
C PRO A 193 6.29 0.05 3.24
N LEU A 194 5.65 -0.91 2.57
CA LEU A 194 4.39 -1.55 2.99
C LEU A 194 3.09 -0.76 2.75
N ASP A 195 3.12 0.32 1.95
CA ASP A 195 1.93 1.02 1.43
C ASP A 195 0.86 1.43 2.49
N PRO A 196 1.19 2.37 3.39
CA PRO A 196 0.27 2.76 4.46
C PRO A 196 -1.05 3.41 4.03
N LEU A 197 -2.04 3.29 4.92
CA LEU A 197 -3.38 3.89 4.85
C LEU A 197 -3.32 5.41 5.07
N TYR A 198 -2.63 5.86 6.11
CA TYR A 198 -2.40 7.27 6.42
C TYR A 198 -0.92 7.55 6.65
N TYR A 199 -0.49 8.77 6.33
CA TYR A 199 0.87 9.25 6.63
C TYR A 199 0.88 10.76 6.87
N TYR A 200 1.44 11.14 8.01
CA TYR A 200 1.61 12.50 8.48
C TYR A 200 3.11 12.78 8.60
N PRO A 201 3.70 13.57 7.69
CA PRO A 201 5.11 13.97 7.74
C PRO A 201 5.38 15.10 8.74
N PHE A 202 4.34 15.71 9.32
CA PHE A 202 4.41 16.89 10.20
C PHE A 202 5.23 18.07 9.62
N ASP A 203 5.22 18.20 8.30
CA ASP A 203 6.18 18.97 7.52
C ASP A 203 5.88 20.49 7.46
N GLY A 204 5.48 21.06 8.61
CA GLY A 204 4.98 22.43 8.76
C GLY A 204 3.49 22.54 9.07
N ASN A 205 2.75 21.42 9.03
CA ASN A 205 1.31 21.36 9.28
C ASN A 205 0.86 19.96 9.74
N GLY A 206 -0.45 19.80 9.99
CA GLY A 206 -1.09 18.52 10.33
C GLY A 206 -1.67 17.75 9.13
N GLU A 207 -1.23 18.02 7.90
CA GLU A 207 -1.80 17.40 6.70
C GLU A 207 -1.42 15.92 6.56
N GLU A 208 -2.34 15.15 5.99
CA GLU A 208 -2.26 13.71 5.77
C GLU A 208 -2.18 13.44 4.27
N LEU A 209 -1.10 12.81 3.79
CA LEU A 209 -0.78 12.80 2.35
C LEU A 209 -1.50 11.72 1.52
N MET A 210 -2.33 10.85 2.11
CA MET A 210 -2.91 9.69 1.41
C MET A 210 -4.39 9.84 1.05
N SER A 211 -5.15 10.41 1.98
CA SER A 211 -6.62 10.40 1.98
C SER A 211 -7.24 11.76 2.31
N GLY A 212 -6.47 12.72 2.83
CA GLY A 212 -6.96 14.01 3.32
C GLY A 212 -7.57 13.94 4.73
N TYR A 213 -7.30 12.87 5.48
CA TYR A 213 -7.72 12.69 6.87
C TYR A 213 -6.81 13.52 7.81
N ASN A 214 -6.85 14.84 7.64
CA ASN A 214 -5.92 15.80 8.24
C ASN A 214 -6.18 16.03 9.75
N PHE A 215 -5.11 16.30 10.50
CA PHE A 215 -5.22 16.82 11.86
C PHE A 215 -5.44 18.34 11.87
N VAL A 216 -6.35 18.80 12.74
CA VAL A 216 -6.38 20.19 13.22
C VAL A 216 -5.41 20.32 14.37
N THR A 217 -4.55 21.34 14.35
CA THR A 217 -3.48 21.54 15.33
C THR A 217 -3.80 22.70 16.29
N ASN A 218 -3.36 22.59 17.54
CA ASN A 218 -3.47 23.65 18.55
C ASN A 218 -2.20 23.69 19.40
N GLY A 219 -1.50 24.84 19.42
CA GLY A 219 -0.28 25.03 20.20
C GLY A 219 0.91 24.13 19.80
N VAL A 220 0.90 23.57 18.58
CA VAL A 220 1.96 22.71 18.04
C VAL A 220 2.93 23.54 17.20
N ASP A 221 4.21 23.48 17.54
CA ASP A 221 5.30 24.08 16.78
C ASP A 221 5.87 23.05 15.79
N PHE A 222 6.10 23.42 14.53
CA PHE A 222 6.75 22.54 13.55
C PHE A 222 8.23 22.88 13.42
N GLN A 223 9.11 21.98 13.88
CA GLN A 223 10.55 22.25 14.00
C GLN A 223 11.35 21.56 12.88
N PRO A 224 11.92 22.32 11.92
CA PRO A 224 12.63 21.76 10.77
C PRO A 224 13.93 21.06 11.17
N ASN A 225 14.23 19.95 10.51
CA ASN A 225 15.42 19.11 10.68
C ASN A 225 15.71 18.70 12.14
N SER A 226 14.66 18.56 12.96
CA SER A 226 14.79 18.32 14.41
C SER A 226 14.67 16.84 14.83
N MET A 227 14.26 15.96 13.92
CA MET A 227 14.15 14.51 14.12
C MET A 227 14.69 13.71 12.92
N VAL A 228 13.81 13.09 12.11
CA VAL A 228 14.14 12.07 11.11
C VAL A 228 14.01 12.61 9.71
N CYS A 229 12.91 13.31 9.45
CA CYS A 229 12.64 13.88 8.16
C CYS A 229 12.04 15.28 8.30
N GLY A 230 12.23 16.11 7.27
CA GLY A 230 11.44 17.33 7.10
C GLY A 230 11.37 18.23 8.34
N SER A 231 10.19 18.32 8.95
CA SER A 231 9.95 18.97 10.23
C SER A 231 9.18 18.04 11.17
N ALA A 232 9.48 18.09 12.47
CA ALA A 232 8.74 17.34 13.47
C ALA A 232 7.68 18.22 14.15
N ALA A 233 6.54 17.64 14.52
CA ALA A 233 5.55 18.29 15.38
C ALA A 233 6.04 18.28 16.84
N TYR A 234 6.11 19.46 17.46
CA TYR A 234 6.57 19.67 18.83
C TYR A 234 5.49 20.32 19.69
N GLY A 235 5.25 19.75 20.87
CA GLY A 235 4.57 20.47 21.94
C GLY A 235 5.58 21.05 22.90
N SER A 236 5.72 22.37 22.96
CA SER A 236 6.60 23.04 23.93
C SER A 236 6.20 22.73 25.37
N ALA A 237 7.19 22.53 26.25
CA ALA A 237 6.96 22.36 27.68
C ALA A 237 6.30 23.59 28.33
N ALA A 238 6.53 24.79 27.78
CA ALA A 238 5.93 26.04 28.25
C ALA A 238 4.45 26.20 27.84
N THR A 239 3.97 25.43 26.85
CA THR A 239 2.61 25.53 26.32
C THR A 239 1.68 24.57 27.08
N ALA A 240 0.51 25.07 27.49
CA ALA A 240 -0.50 24.28 28.18
C ALA A 240 -1.24 23.34 27.21
N GLY A 241 -0.62 22.20 26.90
CA GLY A 241 -1.25 21.09 26.18
C GLY A 241 -1.35 21.31 24.67
N ALA A 242 -0.24 21.20 23.96
CA ALA A 242 -0.27 21.14 22.51
C ALA A 242 -1.03 19.87 22.07
N SER A 243 -1.88 20.00 21.05
CA SER A 243 -2.70 18.89 20.56
C SER A 243 -2.91 18.91 19.06
N MET A 244 -3.19 17.72 18.54
CA MET A 244 -3.61 17.47 17.16
C MET A 244 -4.82 16.55 17.23
N SER A 245 -5.94 16.90 16.62
CA SER A 245 -7.16 16.09 16.62
C SER A 245 -7.76 16.03 15.23
N ASN A 246 -8.24 14.85 14.84
CA ASN A 246 -8.95 14.71 13.59
C ASN A 246 -10.44 15.01 13.83
N PRO A 247 -11.04 16.03 13.18
CA PRO A 247 -12.43 16.41 13.38
C PRO A 247 -13.42 15.46 12.67
N VAL A 248 -12.94 14.45 11.96
CA VAL A 248 -13.74 13.45 11.26
C VAL A 248 -13.56 12.10 11.96
N ILE A 249 -14.66 11.41 12.22
CA ILE A 249 -14.62 10.00 12.65
C ILE A 249 -14.46 9.13 11.40
N PRO A 250 -13.50 8.18 11.34
CA PRO A 250 -13.36 7.29 10.20
C PRO A 250 -14.62 6.46 9.99
N SER A 251 -15.05 6.32 8.73
CA SER A 251 -16.12 5.38 8.37
C SER A 251 -15.70 3.90 8.47
N LYS A 252 -14.43 3.64 8.77
CA LYS A 252 -13.83 2.30 8.84
C LYS A 252 -14.23 1.59 10.14
N GLN A 253 -14.76 0.38 10.03
CA GLN A 253 -14.99 -0.50 11.18
C GLN A 253 -13.65 -0.91 11.83
N PRO A 254 -13.61 -1.14 13.16
CA PRO A 254 -12.40 -1.60 13.83
C PRO A 254 -11.92 -2.95 13.27
N SER A 255 -10.65 -3.00 12.88
CA SER A 255 -9.97 -4.18 12.32
C SER A 255 -8.57 -4.30 12.92
N SER A 256 -7.78 -5.30 12.52
CA SER A 256 -6.32 -5.22 12.66
C SER A 256 -5.79 -3.88 12.14
N GLU A 257 -4.79 -3.31 12.80
CA GLU A 257 -4.28 -1.96 12.55
C GLU A 257 -2.84 -1.84 13.06
N THR A 258 -2.02 -1.02 12.41
CA THR A 258 -0.65 -0.71 12.90
C THR A 258 -0.38 0.79 12.86
N TYR A 259 0.15 1.36 13.95
CA TYR A 259 0.73 2.70 13.99
C TYR A 259 2.25 2.58 14.09
N ALA A 260 2.98 3.40 13.32
CA ALA A 260 4.42 3.53 13.45
C ALA A 260 4.79 5.01 13.41
N PHE A 261 5.66 5.47 14.29
CA PHE A 261 6.09 6.87 14.34
C PHE A 261 7.43 6.99 15.05
N TRP A 262 8.12 8.11 14.81
CA TRP A 262 9.28 8.49 15.60
C TRP A 262 8.87 9.40 16.75
N LEU A 263 9.46 9.17 17.92
CA LEU A 263 9.22 9.92 19.14
C LEU A 263 10.56 10.35 19.75
N LYS A 264 10.62 11.57 20.25
CA LYS A 264 11.70 12.07 21.11
C LYS A 264 11.12 12.98 22.18
N THR A 265 11.50 12.75 23.44
CA THR A 265 11.08 13.55 24.60
C THR A 265 12.24 14.42 25.09
N ASP A 266 11.92 15.63 25.53
CA ASP A 266 12.87 16.54 26.14
C ASP A 266 13.21 16.09 27.58
N ASP A 267 14.40 16.47 28.05
CA ASP A 267 14.76 16.33 29.46
C ASP A 267 14.41 17.60 30.24
N LEU A 268 13.26 17.58 30.91
CA LEU A 268 12.74 18.69 31.73
C LEU A 268 13.19 18.61 33.22
N GLY A 269 14.20 17.78 33.52
CA GLY A 269 14.74 17.62 34.87
C GLY A 269 13.88 16.73 35.78
N ALA A 270 14.02 16.89 37.10
CA ALA A 270 13.41 15.99 38.08
C ALA A 270 11.90 16.25 38.33
N TRP A 271 11.48 17.52 38.26
CA TRP A 271 10.17 17.98 38.74
C TRP A 271 9.10 18.11 37.65
N GLU A 272 9.54 18.19 36.39
CA GLU A 272 8.65 18.22 35.24
C GLU A 272 8.97 17.04 34.31
N LYS A 273 7.95 16.50 33.64
CA LYS A 273 8.07 15.37 32.72
C LYS A 273 7.42 15.73 31.39
N ALA A 274 8.11 15.36 30.31
CA ALA A 274 7.52 15.37 28.98
C ALA A 274 6.30 14.45 28.94
N LYS A 275 5.21 14.89 28.33
CA LYS A 275 3.98 14.12 28.12
C LYS A 275 3.73 13.92 26.63
N PHE A 276 3.36 12.70 26.29
CA PHE A 276 2.93 12.22 24.98
C PHE A 276 1.69 11.37 25.20
N ARG A 277 0.64 11.61 24.40
CA ARG A 277 -0.54 10.75 24.32
C ARG A 277 -0.94 10.64 22.85
N LEU A 278 -1.18 9.44 22.36
CA LEU A 278 -1.77 9.18 21.04
C LEU A 278 -2.96 8.24 21.23
N ASN A 279 -4.14 8.68 20.78
CA ASN A 279 -5.35 7.88 20.69
C ASN A 279 -5.49 7.39 19.24
N THR A 280 -5.55 6.09 19.06
CA THR A 280 -5.76 5.46 17.75
C THR A 280 -7.23 5.50 17.35
N ILE A 281 -7.53 5.35 16.05
CA ILE A 281 -8.92 5.27 15.59
C ILE A 281 -9.65 4.04 16.14
N SER A 282 -8.93 2.97 16.47
CA SER A 282 -9.42 1.79 17.18
C SER A 282 -9.64 2.00 18.70
N GLY A 283 -9.44 3.23 19.19
CA GLY A 283 -9.72 3.58 20.58
C GLY A 283 -8.67 3.15 21.61
N VAL A 284 -7.47 2.75 21.16
CA VAL A 284 -6.35 2.40 22.04
C VAL A 284 -5.51 3.64 22.34
N MET A 285 -5.01 3.76 23.57
CA MET A 285 -4.17 4.87 24.01
C MET A 285 -2.71 4.44 24.18
N ILE A 286 -1.80 5.14 23.51
CA ILE A 286 -0.36 5.10 23.75
C ILE A 286 0.01 6.33 24.58
N THR A 287 0.69 6.18 25.71
CA THR A 287 1.13 7.34 26.50
C THR A 287 2.36 7.05 27.37
N ASN A 288 3.20 8.07 27.56
CA ASN A 288 4.33 8.02 28.50
C ASN A 288 3.97 8.63 29.88
N ASN A 289 2.68 8.79 30.17
CA ASN A 289 2.19 9.50 31.34
C ASN A 289 1.13 8.68 32.09
N TYR A 290 1.29 8.56 33.40
CA TYR A 290 0.41 7.76 34.26
C TYR A 290 -0.74 8.63 34.80
N GLU A 291 -1.81 8.76 34.01
CA GLU A 291 -3.06 9.43 34.40
C GLU A 291 -4.23 8.46 34.24
N PHE A 292 -4.75 7.96 35.37
CA PHE A 292 -5.88 7.04 35.42
C PHE A 292 -7.14 7.62 34.76
N MET A 293 -7.48 7.14 33.57
CA MET A 293 -8.87 7.01 33.08
C MET A 293 -8.99 5.78 32.17
N SER A 294 -10.14 5.11 32.23
CA SER A 294 -10.41 3.80 31.65
C SER A 294 -10.02 3.63 30.17
N GLY A 295 -9.23 2.60 29.86
CA GLY A 295 -8.88 2.17 28.51
C GLY A 295 -7.78 1.11 28.49
N LEU A 296 -7.48 0.55 27.32
CA LEU A 296 -6.21 -0.16 27.08
C LEU A 296 -5.10 0.89 26.96
N VAL A 297 -4.12 0.85 27.86
CA VAL A 297 -3.01 1.80 27.92
C VAL A 297 -1.70 1.08 27.67
N ALA A 298 -0.95 1.50 26.63
CA ALA A 298 0.44 1.13 26.49
C ALA A 298 1.28 2.07 27.39
N VAL A 299 1.57 1.61 28.62
CA VAL A 299 2.23 2.39 29.67
C VAL A 299 3.75 2.33 29.59
N VAL A 300 4.36 3.48 29.87
CA VAL A 300 5.80 3.70 30.00
C VAL A 300 6.03 4.73 31.13
N GLU A 301 6.43 4.43 32.37
CA GLU A 301 6.62 3.17 33.12
C GLU A 301 6.72 3.52 34.65
N LYS A 302 6.22 2.69 35.59
CA LYS A 302 6.91 2.25 36.86
C LYS A 302 5.98 1.50 37.87
N ASP A 303 6.41 0.27 38.22
CA ASP A 303 6.11 -0.63 39.36
C ASP A 303 4.67 -1.10 39.71
N ASP A 304 4.48 -2.43 39.61
CA ASP A 304 3.55 -3.34 40.32
C ASP A 304 2.06 -3.00 40.45
N LEU A 305 1.28 -3.30 39.39
CA LEU A 305 0.41 -4.49 39.30
C LEU A 305 -0.44 -4.48 38.00
N ASN A 306 -0.45 -5.59 37.25
CA ASN A 306 -1.32 -5.86 36.08
C ASN A 306 -1.20 -4.93 34.83
N ASP A 307 -0.04 -4.33 34.55
CA ASP A 307 0.22 -3.63 33.27
C ASP A 307 1.23 -4.38 32.38
N THR A 308 0.88 -4.66 31.12
CA THR A 308 1.59 -5.66 30.28
C THR A 308 2.70 -5.09 29.38
N PHE A 309 2.90 -3.77 29.34
CA PHE A 309 3.85 -3.10 28.42
C PHE A 309 4.98 -2.33 29.11
N THR A 310 5.06 -2.42 30.43
CA THR A 310 5.94 -1.61 31.29
C THR A 310 7.41 -1.60 30.84
N GLN A 311 7.96 -2.76 30.45
CA GLN A 311 9.39 -2.94 30.10
C GLN A 311 9.89 -2.23 28.83
N GLN A 312 9.07 -1.41 28.14
CA GLN A 312 9.50 -0.61 26.98
C GLN A 312 9.66 0.88 27.30
N SER A 313 10.52 1.20 28.26
CA SER A 313 10.89 2.59 28.60
C SER A 313 11.26 3.44 27.37
N ILE A 314 10.84 4.71 27.32
CA ILE A 314 11.27 5.68 26.32
C ILE A 314 12.32 6.60 26.96
N ASP A 315 13.56 6.48 26.49
CA ASP A 315 14.69 7.20 27.06
C ASP A 315 14.64 8.69 26.68
N ARG A 316 14.88 9.58 27.66
CA ARG A 316 14.88 11.04 27.43
C ARG A 316 15.94 11.41 26.40
N ASN A 317 15.66 12.44 25.61
CA ASN A 317 16.48 12.94 24.50
C ASN A 317 16.88 11.90 23.43
N THR A 318 16.37 10.67 23.51
CA THR A 318 16.70 9.57 22.60
C THR A 318 15.63 9.45 21.52
N LEU A 319 16.08 9.48 20.27
CA LEU A 319 15.22 9.27 19.12
C LEU A 319 14.81 7.79 19.06
N THR A 320 13.50 7.53 19.15
CA THR A 320 12.96 6.18 19.25
C THR A 320 11.88 5.97 18.18
N HIS A 321 11.97 4.88 17.42
CA HIS A 321 10.88 4.44 16.54
C HIS A 321 9.93 3.54 17.32
N ILE A 322 8.68 3.96 17.47
CA ILE A 322 7.63 3.19 18.14
C ILE A 322 6.74 2.56 17.06
N THR A 323 6.46 1.26 17.20
CA THR A 323 5.44 0.60 16.37
C THR A 323 4.46 -0.16 17.25
N MET A 324 3.18 0.01 16.97
CA MET A 324 2.07 -0.54 17.72
C MET A 324 1.21 -1.36 16.76
N VAL A 325 1.10 -2.67 17.00
CA VAL A 325 0.39 -3.63 16.14
C VAL A 325 -0.81 -4.19 16.90
N TRP A 326 -2.02 -3.89 16.43
CA TRP A 326 -3.24 -4.55 16.86
C TRP A 326 -3.64 -5.62 15.83
N ASN A 327 -3.86 -6.85 16.29
CA ASN A 327 -4.36 -7.93 15.46
C ASN A 327 -5.74 -8.38 15.97
N SER A 328 -6.80 -8.11 15.19
CA SER A 328 -8.17 -8.44 15.57
C SER A 328 -8.51 -9.93 15.48
N GLU A 329 -7.75 -10.74 14.73
CA GLU A 329 -8.00 -12.18 14.56
C GLU A 329 -7.64 -12.96 15.83
N VAL A 330 -6.46 -12.70 16.37
CA VAL A 330 -5.95 -13.31 17.61
C VAL A 330 -6.15 -12.42 18.86
N LYS A 331 -6.73 -11.23 18.66
CA LYS A 331 -6.95 -10.19 19.68
C LYS A 331 -5.69 -9.81 20.46
N SER A 332 -4.55 -9.78 19.78
CA SER A 332 -3.27 -9.41 20.38
C SER A 332 -2.91 -7.96 20.09
N PHE A 333 -2.43 -7.26 21.09
CA PHE A 333 -1.80 -5.96 20.97
C PHE A 333 -0.31 -6.09 21.25
N CYS A 334 0.54 -5.61 20.34
CA CYS A 334 1.99 -5.65 20.48
C CYS A 334 2.60 -4.25 20.32
N LEU A 335 3.52 -3.89 21.21
CA LEU A 335 4.36 -2.70 21.12
C LEU A 335 5.78 -3.11 20.75
N TYR A 336 6.45 -2.35 19.89
CA TYR A 336 7.82 -2.57 19.46
C TYR A 336 8.62 -1.26 19.62
N LYS A 337 9.82 -1.37 20.19
CA LYS A 337 10.80 -0.27 20.30
C LYS A 337 11.91 -0.48 19.28
N ASN A 338 12.17 0.51 18.43
CA ASN A 338 13.22 0.49 17.40
C ASN A 338 13.15 -0.72 16.43
N GLY A 339 11.95 -1.24 16.19
CA GLY A 339 11.74 -2.40 15.33
C GLY A 339 12.08 -3.76 15.96
N GLU A 340 12.40 -3.79 17.26
CA GLU A 340 12.82 -4.99 17.99
C GLU A 340 12.02 -5.18 19.29
N ASN A 341 12.27 -6.30 19.98
CA ASN A 341 11.79 -6.61 21.34
C ASN A 341 10.30 -6.36 21.59
N ALA A 342 9.43 -7.02 20.82
CA ALA A 342 7.98 -6.92 20.99
C ALA A 342 7.56 -7.30 22.42
N SER A 343 6.87 -6.39 23.12
CA SER A 343 5.98 -6.80 24.22
C SER A 343 4.59 -6.94 23.63
N CYS A 344 3.87 -8.00 24.02
CA CYS A 344 2.56 -8.33 23.49
C CYS A 344 1.62 -8.79 24.60
N ASP A 345 0.34 -8.43 24.48
CA ASP A 345 -0.74 -8.89 25.36
C ASP A 345 -1.95 -9.32 24.54
N VAL A 346 -2.80 -10.16 25.12
CA VAL A 346 -4.09 -10.59 24.57
C VAL A 346 -5.22 -9.92 25.34
N THR A 347 -6.17 -9.30 24.62
CA THR A 347 -7.28 -8.58 25.25
C THR A 347 -8.64 -9.06 24.76
N TYR A 348 -9.62 -9.02 25.66
CA TYR A 348 -11.00 -9.42 25.39
C TYR A 348 -11.90 -8.23 25.06
N THR A 349 -11.47 -6.99 25.34
CA THR A 349 -12.20 -5.78 24.94
C THR A 349 -12.06 -5.56 23.44
N GLN A 350 -13.20 -5.32 22.76
CA GLN A 350 -13.16 -4.96 21.35
C GLN A 350 -12.81 -3.48 21.19
N PRO A 351 -11.96 -3.12 20.20
CA PRO A 351 -11.78 -1.74 19.80
C PRO A 351 -13.10 -1.13 19.30
N PHE A 352 -13.29 0.16 19.53
CA PHE A 352 -14.41 0.95 19.03
C PHE A 352 -13.83 2.11 18.20
N VAL A 353 -14.62 2.69 17.29
CA VAL A 353 -14.16 3.84 16.51
C VAL A 353 -14.17 5.11 17.36
N ARG A 354 -13.06 5.85 17.40
CA ARG A 354 -12.97 7.21 17.95
C ARG A 354 -12.13 8.12 17.05
N GLU A 355 -12.21 9.43 17.32
CA GLU A 355 -11.35 10.43 16.70
C GLU A 355 -9.87 10.16 17.03
N GLY A 356 -9.03 10.13 16.00
CA GLY A 356 -7.59 10.07 16.19
C GLY A 356 -7.10 11.38 16.80
N SER A 357 -6.28 11.31 17.85
CA SER A 357 -5.73 12.51 18.49
C SER A 357 -4.37 12.28 19.11
N ILE A 358 -3.55 13.34 19.15
CA ILE A 358 -2.21 13.37 19.70
C ILE A 358 -2.13 14.55 20.66
N SER A 359 -1.46 14.40 21.80
CA SER A 359 -1.10 15.50 22.70
C SER A 359 0.37 15.43 23.07
N LEU A 360 1.01 16.60 23.07
CA LEU A 360 2.44 16.80 23.23
C LEU A 360 2.72 17.85 24.31
N LYS A 361 3.71 17.59 25.15
CA LYS A 361 4.34 18.57 26.06
C LYS A 361 5.79 18.16 26.30
N GLY A 362 6.76 18.99 25.95
CA GLY A 362 8.18 18.62 25.93
C GLY A 362 8.45 17.38 25.05
N ALA A 363 7.70 17.20 23.97
CA ALA A 363 7.72 15.97 23.17
C ALA A 363 7.56 16.28 21.68
N LYS A 364 8.32 15.56 20.85
CA LYS A 364 8.33 15.64 19.38
C LYS A 364 7.89 14.33 18.76
N ILE A 365 7.01 14.41 17.77
CA ILE A 365 6.62 13.28 16.91
C ILE A 365 6.95 13.61 15.45
N ASP A 366 7.42 12.61 14.72
CA ASP A 366 7.82 12.69 13.31
C ASP A 366 7.40 11.42 12.55
N GLU A 367 7.16 11.54 11.24
CA GLU A 367 6.75 10.48 10.30
C GLU A 367 5.70 9.50 10.87
N LEU A 368 4.51 9.99 11.26
CA LEU A 368 3.44 9.09 11.72
C LEU A 368 2.80 8.36 10.54
N ILE A 369 2.81 7.04 10.60
CA ILE A 369 2.29 6.11 9.60
C ILE A 369 1.21 5.23 10.22
N VAL A 370 0.11 5.02 9.50
CA VAL A 370 -0.97 4.10 9.90
C VAL A 370 -1.23 3.08 8.79
N TYR A 371 -1.40 1.81 9.16
CA TYR A 371 -1.74 0.70 8.25
C TYR A 371 -3.08 0.08 8.64
N ASP A 372 -3.84 -0.36 7.64
CA ASP A 372 -5.16 -0.99 7.81
C ASP A 372 -5.12 -2.47 8.24
N ARG A 373 -3.95 -2.95 8.67
CA ARG A 373 -3.64 -4.34 8.98
C ARG A 373 -2.61 -4.45 10.12
N ALA A 374 -2.48 -5.66 10.67
CA ALA A 374 -1.36 -6.00 11.54
C ALA A 374 -0.09 -6.22 10.70
N LEU A 375 1.00 -5.52 11.03
CA LEU A 375 2.32 -5.82 10.47
C LEU A 375 2.97 -7.00 11.20
N THR A 376 3.68 -7.84 10.46
CA THR A 376 4.53 -8.89 11.05
C THR A 376 5.80 -8.30 11.69
N ALA A 377 6.44 -9.00 12.62
CA ALA A 377 7.68 -8.53 13.25
C ALA A 377 8.80 -8.20 12.23
N THR A 378 8.89 -8.96 11.13
CA THR A 378 9.82 -8.70 10.01
C THR A 378 9.50 -7.38 9.29
N GLU A 379 8.22 -7.11 9.06
CA GLU A 379 7.74 -5.87 8.46
C GLU A 379 7.97 -4.67 9.38
N VAL A 380 7.71 -4.82 10.68
CA VAL A 380 7.99 -3.80 11.70
C VAL A 380 9.49 -3.46 11.77
N LYS A 381 10.37 -4.46 11.72
CA LYS A 381 11.82 -4.23 11.64
C LYS A 381 12.24 -3.58 10.32
N SER A 382 11.67 -4.01 9.19
CA SER A 382 11.93 -3.40 7.88
C SER A 382 11.47 -1.93 7.82
N LEU A 383 10.37 -1.59 8.50
CA LEU A 383 9.84 -0.24 8.59
C LEU A 383 10.75 0.65 9.44
N ALA A 384 11.12 0.21 10.64
CA ALA A 384 12.02 0.94 11.53
C ALA A 384 13.40 1.19 10.87
N CYS A 385 13.92 0.21 10.12
CA CYS A 385 15.16 0.35 9.37
C CYS A 385 15.06 1.17 8.08
N SER A 386 13.85 1.49 7.58
CA SER A 386 13.67 2.13 6.26
C SER A 386 14.30 3.52 6.14
N TYR A 387 14.48 4.21 7.27
CA TYR A 387 15.13 5.52 7.36
C TYR A 387 16.66 5.46 7.45
N GLY A 388 17.25 4.29 7.70
CA GLY A 388 18.71 4.12 7.83
C GLY A 388 19.34 4.75 9.08
N ILE A 389 18.54 5.13 10.09
CA ILE A 389 19.00 5.85 11.29
C ILE A 389 19.34 4.91 12.46
N LEU A 390 18.61 3.81 12.63
CA LEU A 390 18.77 2.94 13.81
C LEU A 390 20.05 2.10 13.75
N PRO A 391 20.76 1.92 14.89
CA PRO A 391 21.88 0.99 14.97
C PRO A 391 21.40 -0.45 14.74
N GLY A 392 22.23 -1.27 14.08
CA GLY A 392 21.88 -2.65 13.71
C GLY A 392 21.09 -2.77 12.39
N CYS A 393 20.59 -1.67 11.83
CA CYS A 393 20.07 -1.64 10.46
C CYS A 393 21.22 -1.57 9.45
N THR A 394 21.77 -2.73 9.08
CA THR A 394 22.73 -2.80 7.97
C THR A 394 22.04 -2.48 6.65
N SER A 395 22.53 -1.46 5.93
CA SER A 395 22.07 -1.14 4.59
C SER A 395 22.09 -2.37 3.67
N ALA A 396 20.97 -2.60 2.99
CA ALA A 396 20.67 -3.75 2.13
C ALA A 396 20.44 -5.11 2.83
N SER A 397 19.16 -5.36 3.15
CA SER A 397 18.55 -6.57 2.59
C SER A 397 17.61 -6.15 1.46
N THR A 398 17.96 -6.46 0.21
CA THR A 398 17.07 -6.33 -0.95
C THR A 398 16.03 -7.45 -0.92
N ALA A 399 15.25 -7.49 0.16
CA ALA A 399 14.07 -8.32 0.26
C ALA A 399 12.95 -7.65 -0.53
N SER A 400 13.00 -7.77 -1.87
CA SER A 400 11.78 -7.81 -2.67
C SER A 400 10.99 -9.05 -2.24
N LYS A 401 10.30 -8.92 -1.10
CA LYS A 401 9.27 -9.83 -0.66
C LYS A 401 7.96 -9.15 -0.97
N VAL A 402 7.40 -9.54 -2.11
CA VAL A 402 5.96 -9.42 -2.40
C VAL A 402 5.21 -9.62 -1.09
N ALA A 403 4.45 -8.62 -0.67
CA ALA A 403 3.59 -8.74 0.51
C ALA A 403 2.80 -10.06 0.39
N PRO A 404 2.78 -10.92 1.42
CA PRO A 404 2.17 -12.24 1.31
C PRO A 404 0.75 -12.07 0.79
N ALA A 405 0.43 -12.77 -0.30
CA ALA A 405 -0.81 -12.57 -1.05
C ALA A 405 -1.99 -12.48 -0.08
N LYS A 406 -2.65 -11.31 -0.06
CA LYS A 406 -3.69 -10.97 0.91
C LYS A 406 -4.75 -12.07 0.85
N LYS A 407 -4.79 -12.93 1.88
CA LYS A 407 -5.63 -14.13 1.88
C LYS A 407 -7.04 -13.73 1.47
N GLU A 408 -7.51 -14.31 0.38
CA GLU A 408 -8.82 -13.97 -0.16
C GLU A 408 -9.90 -14.51 0.77
N THR A 409 -10.76 -13.61 1.25
CA THR A 409 -11.83 -13.91 2.22
C THR A 409 -13.17 -13.39 1.71
N LEU A 410 -14.17 -14.26 1.80
CA LEU A 410 -15.58 -13.91 1.64
C LEU A 410 -16.17 -13.62 3.03
N ILE A 411 -16.80 -12.46 3.16
CA ILE A 411 -17.65 -12.12 4.30
C ILE A 411 -19.10 -12.12 3.81
N VAL A 412 -20.02 -12.69 4.58
CA VAL A 412 -21.46 -12.61 4.32
C VAL A 412 -22.15 -12.13 5.58
N SER A 413 -22.84 -10.99 5.50
CA SER A 413 -23.45 -10.33 6.66
C SER A 413 -24.71 -9.53 6.28
N PRO A 414 -25.64 -9.30 7.22
CA PRO A 414 -25.77 -9.95 8.53
C PRO A 414 -26.20 -11.42 8.38
N ASN A 415 -26.40 -12.13 9.50
CA ASN A 415 -27.25 -13.32 9.47
C ASN A 415 -28.71 -12.85 9.24
N PRO A 416 -29.38 -13.31 8.17
CA PRO A 416 -30.63 -12.68 7.74
C PRO A 416 -31.85 -13.13 8.56
N SER A 417 -32.65 -12.18 9.03
CA SER A 417 -34.02 -12.42 9.53
C SER A 417 -35.08 -12.32 8.43
N GLN A 418 -34.81 -11.59 7.35
CA GLN A 418 -35.73 -11.40 6.20
C GLN A 418 -35.11 -11.88 4.87
N GLY A 419 -34.02 -12.64 4.92
CA GLY A 419 -33.29 -13.16 3.75
C GLY A 419 -32.30 -12.21 3.09
N LYS A 420 -32.26 -10.92 3.48
CA LYS A 420 -31.32 -9.94 2.94
C LYS A 420 -29.92 -10.12 3.51
N ILE A 421 -28.93 -10.32 2.63
CA ILE A 421 -27.52 -10.50 2.96
C ILE A 421 -26.61 -9.75 1.99
N THR A 422 -25.41 -9.41 2.45
CA THR A 422 -24.40 -8.66 1.70
C THR A 422 -23.09 -9.44 1.65
N LEU A 423 -22.55 -9.60 0.44
CA LEU A 423 -21.21 -10.11 0.18
C LEU A 423 -20.18 -9.00 0.41
N GLY A 424 -19.12 -9.29 1.14
CA GLY A 424 -17.98 -8.41 1.33
C GLY A 424 -16.68 -9.21 1.51
N GLY A 425 -15.65 -8.57 2.05
CA GLY A 425 -14.31 -9.14 2.16
C GLY A 425 -13.40 -8.59 1.07
N ASN A 426 -12.46 -9.41 0.58
CA ASN A 426 -11.44 -8.99 -0.40
C ASN A 426 -11.35 -9.88 -1.65
N ILE A 427 -12.42 -10.64 -1.94
CA ILE A 427 -12.55 -11.41 -3.19
C ILE A 427 -13.10 -10.54 -4.32
N LEU A 428 -12.67 -10.79 -5.56
CA LEU A 428 -13.22 -10.11 -6.73
C LEU A 428 -14.58 -10.70 -7.12
N LEU A 429 -15.67 -10.05 -6.70
CA LEU A 429 -17.03 -10.52 -6.93
C LEU A 429 -17.50 -10.42 -8.40
N VAL A 430 -16.86 -9.58 -9.23
CA VAL A 430 -17.31 -9.30 -10.60
C VAL A 430 -17.24 -10.53 -11.51
N GLY A 431 -18.39 -10.95 -12.03
CA GLY A 431 -18.53 -12.12 -12.90
C GLY A 431 -18.66 -13.46 -12.18
N SER A 432 -18.70 -13.45 -10.84
CA SER A 432 -18.83 -14.66 -10.01
C SER A 432 -20.21 -15.32 -10.11
N ASP A 433 -20.25 -16.63 -9.87
CA ASP A 433 -21.47 -17.38 -9.59
C ASP A 433 -21.69 -17.47 -8.08
N ILE A 434 -22.85 -17.04 -7.62
CA ILE A 434 -23.32 -17.21 -6.24
C ILE A 434 -24.21 -18.46 -6.23
N SER A 435 -23.98 -19.38 -5.29
CA SER A 435 -24.96 -20.40 -4.96
C SER A 435 -25.17 -20.51 -3.44
N VAL A 436 -26.35 -20.96 -3.05
CA VAL A 436 -26.71 -21.15 -1.64
C VAL A 436 -27.10 -22.60 -1.46
N LEU A 437 -26.48 -23.25 -0.50
CA LEU A 437 -26.64 -24.66 -0.20
C LEU A 437 -27.20 -24.84 1.21
N THR A 438 -27.99 -25.89 1.41
CA THR A 438 -28.36 -26.34 2.76
C THR A 438 -27.12 -26.86 3.50
N ALA A 439 -27.20 -27.01 4.82
CA ALA A 439 -26.17 -27.70 5.61
C ALA A 439 -25.86 -29.14 5.15
N ALA A 440 -26.73 -29.76 4.34
CA ALA A 440 -26.54 -31.07 3.72
C ALA A 440 -25.93 -31.00 2.30
N GLY A 441 -25.48 -29.83 1.84
CA GLY A 441 -24.84 -29.66 0.54
C GLY A 441 -25.78 -29.62 -0.68
N LYS A 442 -27.10 -29.57 -0.48
CA LYS A 442 -28.07 -29.41 -1.58
C LYS A 442 -28.17 -27.93 -1.96
N GLU A 443 -27.88 -27.59 -3.22
CA GLU A 443 -28.13 -26.26 -3.78
C GLU A 443 -29.64 -25.93 -3.80
N VAL A 444 -29.99 -24.73 -3.32
CA VAL A 444 -31.37 -24.22 -3.21
C VAL A 444 -31.57 -22.86 -3.88
N TYR A 445 -30.49 -22.16 -4.23
CA TYR A 445 -30.51 -20.92 -4.99
C TYR A 445 -29.20 -20.75 -5.75
N ARG A 446 -29.26 -20.15 -6.94
CA ARG A 446 -28.10 -19.78 -7.76
C ARG A 446 -28.37 -18.47 -8.50
N SER A 447 -27.39 -17.58 -8.56
CA SER A 447 -27.43 -16.35 -9.34
C SER A 447 -26.03 -15.90 -9.76
N LYS A 448 -25.94 -15.22 -10.90
CA LYS A 448 -24.73 -14.44 -11.23
C LYS A 448 -24.63 -13.24 -10.31
N PHE A 449 -23.41 -12.84 -9.94
CA PHE A 449 -23.18 -11.59 -9.21
C PHE A 449 -23.73 -10.39 -9.99
N ARG A 450 -24.59 -9.60 -9.33
CA ARG A 450 -25.19 -8.36 -9.87
C ARG A 450 -25.03 -7.18 -8.91
N SER A 451 -25.01 -7.46 -7.61
CA SER A 451 -24.88 -6.51 -6.51
C SER A 451 -24.31 -7.21 -5.29
N GLU A 452 -23.62 -6.47 -4.43
CA GLU A 452 -23.09 -6.99 -3.16
C GLU A 452 -24.20 -7.44 -2.22
N THR A 453 -25.28 -6.67 -2.13
CA THR A 453 -26.50 -7.05 -1.40
C THR A 453 -27.45 -7.86 -2.28
N PHE A 454 -27.99 -8.96 -1.75
CA PHE A 454 -28.99 -9.80 -2.40
C PHE A 454 -30.00 -10.35 -1.39
N GLU A 455 -31.19 -10.71 -1.88
CA GLU A 455 -32.28 -11.27 -1.07
C GLU A 455 -32.47 -12.75 -1.39
N LEU A 456 -32.38 -13.57 -0.34
CA LEU A 456 -32.68 -15.00 -0.41
C LEU A 456 -34.18 -15.24 -0.65
N PRO A 457 -34.57 -16.20 -1.51
CA PRO A 457 -35.97 -16.48 -1.83
C PRO A 457 -36.83 -16.62 -0.58
N SER A 458 -38.03 -16.03 -0.57
CA SER A 458 -38.99 -16.10 0.54
C SER A 458 -39.42 -17.52 0.89
N SER A 459 -39.27 -18.47 -0.04
CA SER A 459 -39.54 -19.90 0.11
C SER A 459 -38.49 -20.68 0.90
N LEU A 460 -37.32 -20.10 1.22
CA LEU A 460 -36.33 -20.78 2.06
C LEU A 460 -36.74 -20.72 3.55
N PRO A 461 -36.93 -21.88 4.22
CA PRO A 461 -37.27 -21.92 5.64
C PRO A 461 -36.09 -21.49 6.53
N GLY A 462 -36.38 -21.08 7.77
CA GLY A 462 -35.35 -20.81 8.77
C GLY A 462 -34.40 -22.00 8.96
N GLY A 463 -33.10 -21.74 9.07
CA GLY A 463 -32.08 -22.79 9.12
C GLY A 463 -30.66 -22.33 8.78
N VAL A 464 -29.73 -23.29 8.75
CA VAL A 464 -28.33 -23.08 8.40
C VAL A 464 -28.12 -23.28 6.89
N TYR A 465 -27.50 -22.28 6.27
CA TYR A 465 -27.14 -22.30 4.85
C TYR A 465 -25.66 -21.97 4.67
N ILE A 466 -25.10 -22.39 3.54
CA ILE A 466 -23.75 -22.06 3.09
C ILE A 466 -23.90 -21.23 1.82
N VAL A 467 -23.37 -20.02 1.83
CA VAL A 467 -23.25 -19.17 0.64
C VAL A 467 -21.90 -19.46 0.01
N ASN A 468 -21.92 -19.99 -1.21
CA ASN A 468 -20.74 -20.14 -2.05
C ASN A 468 -20.68 -18.99 -3.05
N VAL A 469 -19.48 -18.44 -3.24
CA VAL A 469 -19.16 -17.54 -4.34
C VAL A 469 -18.01 -18.19 -5.11
N GLN A 470 -18.31 -18.66 -6.32
CA GLN A 470 -17.30 -19.09 -7.28
C GLN A 470 -16.89 -17.90 -8.13
N THR A 471 -15.65 -17.44 -7.96
CA THR A 471 -15.08 -16.32 -8.70
C THR A 471 -14.84 -16.66 -10.16
N ARG A 472 -14.65 -15.64 -11.02
CA ARG A 472 -14.49 -15.82 -12.47
C ARG A 472 -13.27 -16.67 -12.87
N ASN A 473 -12.25 -16.75 -12.02
CA ASN A 473 -11.07 -17.61 -12.17
C ASN A 473 -11.31 -19.07 -11.70
N GLY A 474 -12.49 -19.40 -11.16
CA GLY A 474 -12.90 -20.74 -10.76
C GLY A 474 -12.72 -21.06 -9.27
N GLU A 475 -12.05 -20.20 -8.49
CA GLU A 475 -11.89 -20.38 -7.04
C GLU A 475 -13.24 -20.26 -6.33
N THR A 476 -13.43 -20.97 -5.22
CA THR A 476 -14.72 -21.01 -4.51
C THR A 476 -14.53 -20.65 -3.05
N PHE A 477 -15.25 -19.61 -2.63
CA PHE A 477 -15.28 -19.13 -1.25
C PHE A 477 -16.63 -19.46 -0.62
N SER A 478 -16.61 -19.98 0.61
CA SER A 478 -17.81 -20.46 1.30
C SER A 478 -17.95 -19.78 2.66
N GLN A 479 -19.14 -19.26 2.95
CA GLN A 479 -19.47 -18.68 4.26
C GLN A 479 -20.79 -19.21 4.78
N LYS A 480 -20.81 -19.65 6.04
CA LYS A 480 -22.02 -20.09 6.74
C LYS A 480 -22.86 -18.89 7.15
N ILE A 481 -24.16 -18.98 6.92
CA ILE A 481 -25.18 -18.05 7.44
C ILE A 481 -26.27 -18.82 8.21
N ILE A 482 -27.00 -18.09 9.04
CA ILE A 482 -28.20 -18.57 9.74
C ILE A 482 -29.37 -17.69 9.31
N LEU A 483 -30.35 -18.27 8.62
CA LEU A 483 -31.61 -17.62 8.26
C LEU A 483 -32.61 -17.80 9.41
N SER A 484 -33.05 -16.70 10.02
CA SER A 484 -33.93 -16.67 11.20
C SER A 484 -35.33 -16.14 10.87
N ARG A 485 -35.87 -16.54 9.71
CA ARG A 485 -37.28 -16.34 9.31
C ARG A 485 -38.21 -17.30 10.05
#